data_AF-R7MEH5-F1
#
_entry.id   AF-R7MEH5-F1
#
_cell.length_a   1.000
_cell.length_b   1.000
_cell.length_c   1.000
_cell.angle_alpha   90.00
_cell.angle_beta   90.00
_cell.angle_gamma   90.00
#
_symmetry.space_group_name_H-M   'P 1'
#
loop_
_entity.id
_entity.type
_entity.pdbx_description
1 polymer ?
#
loop_
_entity_poly.entity_id
_entity_poly.type
_entity_poly.pdbx_seq_one_letter_code
_entity_poly.pdbx_strand_id
1 'polypeptide(L)'
;MKYYIYVEDNILKGAGCARCLNKEIQNIEVTETLCTDYISDNEKYIYSNGEIVKNPNYEEIFKKRKNSEKISKIIEKLNELDSKRIRAVCENQIKDSQTGETWLEYYNFQANELRNELQAIE
;
A
#
# COMPACT_ATOMS: atom_id res chain seq x y z
N MET A 1 1.10 10.85 31.18
CA MET A 1 1.82 11.42 30.02
C MET A 1 0.80 12.11 29.13
N LYS A 2 1.12 13.25 28.51
CA LYS A 2 0.20 13.95 27.62
C LYS A 2 0.50 13.58 26.17
N TYR A 3 -0.54 13.49 25.35
CA TYR A 3 -0.44 13.18 23.93
C TYR A 3 -1.09 14.28 23.11
N TYR A 4 -0.50 14.59 21.97
CA TYR A 4 -0.92 15.67 21.09
C TYR A 4 -1.00 15.17 19.65
N ILE A 5 -2.03 15.62 18.93
CA ILE A 5 -2.07 15.59 17.47
C ILE A 5 -1.91 17.04 16.97
N TYR A 6 -1.07 17.21 15.96
CA TYR A 6 -0.69 18.50 15.41
C TYR A 6 -1.53 18.81 14.19
N VAL A 7 -2.15 19.99 14.17
CA VAL A 7 -2.98 20.47 13.07
C VAL A 7 -2.41 21.76 12.51
N GLU A 8 -2.29 21.83 11.20
CA GLU A 8 -1.82 22.99 10.45
C GLU A 8 -2.71 23.11 9.21
N ASP A 9 -3.26 24.30 8.94
CA ASP A 9 -4.18 24.55 7.82
C ASP A 9 -5.38 23.57 7.75
N ASN A 10 -5.93 23.22 8.91
CA ASN A 10 -7.00 22.21 9.07
C ASN A 10 -6.62 20.78 8.61
N ILE A 11 -5.33 20.48 8.49
CA ILE A 11 -4.80 19.17 8.12
C ILE A 11 -4.02 18.58 9.29
N LEU A 12 -4.23 17.29 9.58
CA LEU A 12 -3.45 16.56 10.56
C LEU A 12 -2.03 16.33 10.00
N LYS A 13 -1.00 16.82 10.71
CA LYS A 13 0.41 16.76 10.25
C LYS A 13 1.25 15.75 11.02
N GLY A 14 0.84 15.39 12.23
CA GLY A 14 1.63 14.49 13.06
C GLY A 14 1.04 14.32 14.45
N ALA A 15 1.72 13.53 15.28
CA ALA A 15 1.33 13.30 16.67
C ALA A 15 2.56 13.02 17.54
N GLY A 16 2.42 13.15 18.85
CA GLY A 16 3.48 12.83 19.80
C GLY A 16 3.17 13.23 21.24
N CYS A 17 4.19 13.15 22.09
CA CYS A 17 4.07 13.44 23.53
C CYS A 17 4.60 14.82 23.94
N ALA A 18 5.00 15.65 22.97
CA ALA A 18 5.53 16.99 23.18
C ALA A 18 4.71 17.99 22.37
N ARG A 19 4.70 19.25 22.81
CA ARG A 19 4.05 20.32 22.06
C ARG A 19 5.00 20.84 20.97
N CYS A 20 4.46 21.07 19.78
CA CYS A 20 5.13 21.87 18.76
C CYS A 20 5.15 23.34 19.21
N LEU A 21 6.33 23.97 19.10
CA LEU A 21 6.52 25.38 19.42
C LEU A 21 6.19 26.32 18.25
N ASN A 22 5.98 25.76 17.04
CA ASN A 22 5.55 26.55 15.89
C ASN A 22 4.16 27.13 16.16
N LYS A 23 4.01 28.45 15.97
CA LYS A 23 2.77 29.20 16.21
C LYS A 23 1.68 28.88 15.20
N GLU A 24 2.04 28.41 14.01
CA GLU A 24 1.10 28.01 12.96
C GLU A 24 0.48 26.63 13.23
N ILE A 25 1.07 25.86 14.15
CA ILE A 25 0.61 24.52 14.51
C ILE A 25 -0.27 24.57 15.75
N GLN A 26 -1.52 24.13 15.59
CA GLN A 26 -2.42 23.86 16.71
C GLN A 26 -2.07 22.51 17.34
N ASN A 27 -1.86 22.51 18.67
CA ASN A 27 -1.61 21.30 19.44
C ASN A 27 -2.91 20.85 20.11
N ILE A 28 -3.49 19.73 19.66
CA ILE A 28 -4.73 19.18 20.22
C ILE A 28 -4.37 18.07 21.20
N GLU A 29 -4.69 18.25 22.49
CA GLU A 29 -4.49 17.21 23.51
C GLU A 29 -5.48 16.07 23.28
N VAL A 30 -4.98 14.84 23.18
CA VAL A 30 -5.76 13.63 22.88
C VAL A 30 -5.42 12.50 23.85
N THR A 31 -6.20 11.42 23.79
CA THR A 31 -5.87 10.19 24.51
C THR A 31 -4.70 9.45 23.87
N GLU A 32 -4.01 8.64 24.66
CA GLU A 32 -2.95 7.74 24.18
C GLU A 32 -3.43 6.81 23.06
N THR A 33 -4.65 6.28 23.21
CA THR A 33 -5.25 5.36 22.24
C THR A 33 -5.46 6.03 20.89
N LEU A 34 -5.98 7.25 20.87
CA LEU A 34 -6.20 8.01 19.64
C LEU A 34 -4.86 8.40 19.00
N CYS A 35 -3.90 8.85 19.80
CA CYS A 35 -2.56 9.19 19.32
C CYS A 35 -1.86 7.99 18.68
N THR A 36 -1.88 6.83 19.34
CA THR A 36 -1.24 5.61 18.85
C THR A 36 -1.92 5.09 17.60
N ASP A 37 -3.25 5.12 17.53
CA ASP A 37 -3.99 4.69 16.34
C ASP A 37 -3.74 5.62 15.15
N TYR A 38 -3.69 6.93 15.36
CA TYR A 38 -3.31 7.90 14.32
C TYR A 38 -1.86 7.71 13.84
N ILE A 39 -0.91 7.42 14.74
CA ILE A 39 0.47 7.10 14.35
C ILE A 39 0.52 5.82 13.51
N SER A 40 -0.32 4.83 13.83
CA SER A 40 -0.38 3.58 13.07
C SER A 40 -0.90 3.77 11.64
N ASP A 41 -1.88 4.67 11.45
CA ASP A 41 -2.48 4.97 10.17
C ASP A 41 -3.12 6.36 10.21
N ASN A 42 -2.40 7.34 9.68
CA ASN A 42 -2.80 8.75 9.75
C ASN A 42 -4.03 9.07 8.88
N GLU A 43 -4.33 8.24 7.86
CA GLU A 43 -5.48 8.42 6.96
C GLU A 43 -6.81 8.07 7.63
N LYS A 44 -6.78 7.37 8.78
CA LYS A 44 -7.98 7.01 9.57
C LYS A 44 -8.72 8.21 10.12
N TYR A 45 -8.06 9.35 10.28
CA TYR A 45 -8.61 10.51 10.96
C TYR A 45 -8.48 11.76 10.10
N ILE A 46 -9.44 12.67 10.28
CA ILE A 46 -9.42 14.00 9.72
C ILE A 46 -9.72 15.01 10.81
N TYR A 47 -9.29 16.25 10.58
CA TYR A 47 -9.72 17.37 11.39
C TYR A 47 -10.95 18.02 10.74
N SER A 48 -12.06 18.08 11.48
CA SER A 48 -13.29 18.70 11.00
C SER A 48 -14.02 19.36 12.15
N ASN A 49 -14.51 20.59 11.94
CA ASN A 49 -15.28 21.36 12.91
C ASN A 49 -14.61 21.52 14.29
N GLY A 50 -13.27 21.61 14.33
CA GLY A 50 -12.53 21.76 15.59
C GLY A 50 -12.23 20.45 16.31
N GLU A 51 -12.63 19.31 15.75
CA GLU A 51 -12.47 17.99 16.35
C GLU A 51 -11.73 17.01 15.42
N ILE A 52 -11.10 16.02 16.03
CA ILE A 52 -10.47 14.91 15.32
C ILE A 52 -11.49 13.79 15.24
N VAL A 53 -11.95 13.53 14.02
CA VAL A 53 -12.99 12.53 13.74
C VAL A 53 -12.46 11.48 12.79
N LYS A 54 -13.09 10.30 12.79
CA LYS A 54 -12.76 9.26 11.81
C LYS A 54 -13.04 9.76 10.41
N ASN A 55 -12.12 9.48 9.50
CA ASN A 55 -12.26 9.82 8.10
C ASN A 55 -13.39 8.97 7.48
N PRO A 56 -14.48 9.59 6.99
CA PRO A 56 -15.60 8.86 6.39
C PRO A 56 -15.17 8.10 5.12
N ASN A 57 -14.12 8.56 4.44
CA ASN A 57 -13.60 7.94 3.23
C ASN A 57 -12.47 6.94 3.51
N TYR A 58 -12.20 6.63 4.79
CA TYR A 58 -11.09 5.75 5.17
C TYR A 58 -11.16 4.39 4.49
N GLU A 59 -12.34 3.77 4.42
CA GLU A 59 -12.50 2.44 3.82
C GLU A 59 -12.10 2.44 2.33
N GLU A 60 -12.49 3.48 1.60
CA GLU A 60 -12.12 3.63 0.19
C GLU A 60 -10.62 3.88 0.02
N ILE A 61 -10.03 4.76 0.84
CA ILE A 61 -8.60 5.05 0.82
C ILE A 61 -7.80 3.78 1.13
N PHE A 62 -8.18 3.08 2.20
CA PHE A 62 -7.56 1.82 2.61
C PHE A 62 -7.65 0.77 1.50
N LYS A 63 -8.81 0.62 0.86
CA LYS A 63 -9.01 -0.29 -0.27
C LYS A 63 -8.13 0.08 -1.45
N LYS A 64 -8.06 1.36 -1.83
CA LYS A 64 -7.20 1.85 -2.92
C LYS A 64 -5.72 1.60 -2.63
N ARG A 65 -5.25 1.90 -1.41
CA ARG A 65 -3.89 1.63 -0.95
C ARG A 65 -3.55 0.14 -1.05
N LYS A 66 -4.42 -0.72 -0.52
CA LYS A 66 -4.27 -2.18 -0.58
C LYS A 66 -4.25 -2.71 -2.02
N ASN A 67 -5.07 -2.17 -2.91
CA ASN A 67 -5.06 -2.52 -4.31
C ASN A 67 -3.77 -2.06 -5.00
N SER A 68 -3.32 -0.83 -4.73
CA SER A 68 -2.04 -0.31 -5.26
C SER A 68 -0.84 -1.16 -4.84
N GLU A 69 -0.77 -1.57 -3.57
CA GLU A 69 0.27 -2.48 -3.06
C GLU A 69 0.23 -3.85 -3.76
N LYS A 70 -0.96 -4.40 -3.99
CA LYS A 70 -1.12 -5.67 -4.73
C LYS A 70 -0.67 -5.53 -6.18
N ILE A 71 -1.10 -4.47 -6.86
CA ILE A 71 -0.73 -4.16 -8.24
C ILE A 71 0.79 -4.06 -8.36
N SER A 72 1.44 -3.30 -7.46
CA SER A 72 2.90 -3.16 -7.42
C SER A 72 3.61 -4.51 -7.33
N LYS A 73 3.16 -5.39 -6.44
CA LYS A 73 3.72 -6.75 -6.30
C LYS A 73 3.48 -7.63 -7.53
N ILE A 74 2.34 -7.51 -8.19
CA ILE A 74 2.06 -8.23 -9.43
C ILE A 74 3.01 -7.76 -10.54
N ILE A 75 3.20 -6.45 -10.69
CA ILE A 75 4.12 -5.86 -11.66
C ILE A 75 5.56 -6.33 -11.41
N GLU A 76 6.01 -6.34 -10.16
CA GLU A 76 7.34 -6.86 -9.79
C GLU A 76 7.53 -8.32 -10.23
N LYS A 77 6.55 -9.19 -9.92
CA LYS A 77 6.57 -10.59 -10.37
C LYS A 77 6.54 -10.75 -11.89
N LEU A 78 5.78 -9.91 -12.59
CA LEU A 78 5.74 -9.91 -14.06
C LEU A 78 7.12 -9.54 -14.65
N ASN A 79 7.80 -8.55 -14.08
CA ASN A 79 9.16 -8.17 -14.51
C ASN A 79 10.17 -9.31 -14.28
N GLU A 80 10.08 -10.00 -13.15
CA GLU A 80 10.89 -11.19 -12.89
C GLU A 80 10.63 -12.31 -13.91
N LEU A 81 9.34 -12.57 -14.22
CA LEU A 81 8.96 -13.56 -15.21
C LEU A 81 9.44 -13.17 -16.60
N ASP A 82 9.33 -11.90 -17.00
CA ASP A 82 9.82 -11.46 -18.29
C ASP A 82 11.33 -11.68 -18.44
N SER A 83 12.10 -11.45 -17.38
CA SER A 83 13.53 -11.79 -17.36
C SER A 83 13.79 -13.29 -17.55
N LYS A 84 12.98 -14.14 -16.91
CA LYS A 84 13.06 -15.61 -17.06
C LYS A 84 12.61 -16.07 -18.45
N ARG A 85 11.60 -15.42 -19.03
CA ARG A 85 11.08 -15.70 -20.37
C ARG A 85 12.13 -15.42 -21.43
N ILE A 86 12.82 -14.28 -21.37
CA ILE A 86 13.91 -13.95 -22.30
C ILE A 86 14.97 -15.06 -22.31
N ARG A 87 15.39 -15.54 -21.13
CA ARG A 87 16.32 -16.67 -21.04
C ARG A 87 15.74 -17.95 -21.63
N ALA A 88 14.50 -18.30 -21.29
CA ALA A 88 13.84 -19.51 -21.76
C ALA A 88 13.66 -19.53 -23.29
N VAL A 89 13.43 -18.37 -23.92
CA VAL A 89 13.39 -18.22 -25.38
C VAL A 89 14.74 -18.63 -26.00
N CYS A 90 15.86 -18.26 -25.38
CA CYS A 90 17.19 -18.56 -25.89
C CYS A 90 17.60 -20.03 -25.67
N GLU A 91 17.21 -20.62 -24.55
CA GLU A 91 17.67 -21.95 -24.13
C GLU A 91 16.76 -23.10 -24.62
N ASN A 92 15.48 -22.81 -24.90
CA ASN A 92 14.45 -23.77 -25.35
C ASN A 92 14.47 -25.11 -24.59
N GLN A 93 14.68 -25.04 -23.27
CA GLN A 93 14.76 -26.21 -22.42
C GLN A 93 13.37 -26.75 -22.06
N ILE A 94 13.28 -28.08 -22.01
CA ILE A 94 12.11 -28.80 -21.50
C ILE A 94 12.12 -28.71 -19.98
N LYS A 95 11.02 -28.21 -19.41
CA LYS A 95 10.79 -28.16 -17.96
C LYS A 95 10.34 -29.51 -17.44
N ASP A 96 9.42 -30.16 -18.15
CA ASP A 96 8.86 -31.45 -17.79
C ASP A 96 9.01 -32.44 -18.94
N SER A 97 9.85 -33.45 -18.73
CA SER A 97 10.15 -34.47 -19.74
C SER A 97 8.99 -35.44 -20.00
N GLN A 98 7.97 -35.51 -19.15
CA GLN A 98 6.80 -36.37 -19.34
C GLN A 98 5.72 -35.68 -20.19
N THR A 99 5.50 -34.39 -19.97
CA THR A 99 4.48 -33.60 -20.68
C THR A 99 5.04 -32.90 -21.92
N GLY A 100 6.35 -32.72 -22.01
CA GLY A 100 7.01 -31.96 -23.07
C GLY A 100 6.93 -30.44 -22.89
N GLU A 101 6.39 -29.97 -21.76
CA GLU A 101 6.26 -28.54 -21.44
C GLU A 101 7.65 -27.87 -21.39
N THR A 102 7.80 -26.78 -22.13
CA THR A 102 9.00 -25.94 -22.10
C THR A 102 8.95 -24.94 -20.94
N TRP A 103 10.12 -24.48 -20.48
CA TRP A 103 10.18 -23.38 -19.51
C TRP A 103 9.49 -22.11 -20.03
N LEU A 104 9.53 -21.88 -21.34
CA LEU A 104 8.88 -20.73 -21.96
C LEU A 104 7.36 -20.80 -21.83
N GLU A 105 6.75 -21.94 -22.13
CA GLU A 105 5.31 -22.17 -21.97
C GLU A 105 4.87 -22.00 -20.52
N TYR A 106 5.63 -22.58 -19.60
CA TYR A 106 5.36 -22.46 -18.17
C TYR A 106 5.38 -21.01 -17.68
N TYR A 107 6.41 -20.22 -18.03
CA TYR A 107 6.48 -18.82 -17.63
C TYR A 107 5.43 -17.95 -18.35
N ASN A 108 5.09 -18.27 -19.60
CA ASN A 108 3.99 -17.60 -20.30
C ASN A 108 2.65 -17.83 -19.59
N PHE A 109 2.38 -19.06 -19.15
CA PHE A 109 1.18 -19.40 -18.39
C PHE A 109 1.11 -18.59 -17.09
N GLN A 110 2.18 -18.59 -16.29
CA GLN A 110 2.23 -17.81 -15.05
C GLN A 110 2.06 -16.30 -15.27
N ALA A 111 2.68 -15.76 -16.32
CA ALA A 111 2.54 -14.34 -16.66
C ALA A 111 1.09 -14.02 -17.08
N ASN A 112 0.40 -14.96 -17.73
CA ASN A 112 -0.99 -14.79 -18.10
C ASN A 112 -1.93 -14.81 -16.87
N GLU A 113 -1.70 -15.71 -15.92
CA GLU A 113 -2.45 -15.72 -14.66
C GLU A 113 -2.29 -14.40 -13.89
N LEU A 114 -1.05 -13.90 -13.76
CA LEU A 114 -0.78 -12.63 -13.10
C LEU A 114 -1.42 -11.42 -13.82
N ARG A 115 -1.48 -11.44 -15.16
CA ARG A 115 -2.18 -10.39 -15.93
C ARG A 115 -3.69 -10.45 -15.72
N ASN A 116 -4.27 -11.65 -15.63
CA ASN A 116 -5.69 -11.82 -15.32
C ASN A 116 -6.00 -11.34 -13.89
N GLU A 117 -5.13 -11.64 -12.91
CA GLU A 117 -5.24 -11.11 -11.55
C GLU A 117 -5.18 -9.58 -11.53
N LEU A 118 -4.27 -8.98 -12.31
CA LEU A 118 -4.17 -7.53 -12.44
C LEU A 118 -5.46 -6.92 -13.00
N GLN A 119 -5.96 -7.48 -14.10
CA GLN A 119 -7.20 -7.03 -14.75
C GLN A 119 -8.43 -7.16 -13.84
N ALA A 120 -8.45 -8.12 -12.92
CA ALA A 120 -9.54 -8.28 -11.96
C ALA A 120 -9.53 -7.26 -10.81
N ILE A 121 -8.39 -6.57 -10.60
CA ILE A 121 -8.23 -5.55 -9.55
C ILE A 121 -8.51 -4.13 -10.08
N GLU A 122 -8.27 -3.90 -11.37
CA GLU A 122 -8.59 -2.66 -12.11
C GLU A 122 -10.09 -2.51 -12.36
#